data_AF-A0A264YB65-F1
#
_entry.id   AF-A0A264YB65-F1
#
_cell.length_a   1.000
_cell.length_b   1.000
_cell.length_c   1.000
_cell.angle_alpha   90.00
_cell.angle_beta   90.00
_cell.angle_gamma   90.00
#
_symmetry.space_group_name_H-M   'P 1'
#
loop_
_entity.id
_entity.type
_entity.pdbx_description
1 polymer ?
#
loop_
_entity_poly.entity_id
_entity_poly.type
_entity_poly.pdbx_seq_one_letter_code
_entity_poly.pdbx_strand_id
1 'polypeptide(L)'
;MLLTAVAVMATDYTDKLSVTNNVSGNVPEDYAITKTLDAQTISVEEGTDGVYTFTLDLRSDPDVSEILVFAAPVTENADGTISFACEKVASPLTQEGWTSYSAYITAHGKIYDGKLYAYIFADWGGFAADYPDSGYDYTFVFGTDPDGETAISTVKTNSEVTAVYNANGMKVKGLQRGLNIVRTADGKTVKVLN
;
A
#
# COMPACT_ATOMS: atom_id res chain seq x y z
N MET A 1 9.47 -42.15 -0.40
CA MET A 1 9.85 -40.76 -0.13
C MET A 1 8.63 -40.09 0.46
N LEU A 2 8.62 -39.80 1.76
CA LEU A 2 7.49 -39.16 2.42
C LEU A 2 7.65 -37.65 2.20
N LEU A 3 6.72 -37.03 1.47
CA LEU A 3 6.70 -35.58 1.31
C LEU A 3 6.05 -35.01 2.58
N THR A 4 6.84 -34.46 3.49
CA THR A 4 6.30 -33.74 4.65
C THR A 4 5.75 -32.41 4.13
N ALA A 5 4.43 -32.27 4.09
CA ALA A 5 3.80 -30.97 3.90
C ALA A 5 4.17 -30.09 5.11
N VAL A 6 4.97 -29.05 4.89
CA VAL A 6 5.11 -27.98 5.87
C VAL A 6 3.80 -27.22 5.80
N ALA A 7 3.00 -27.28 6.86
CA ALA A 7 1.89 -26.35 7.01
C ALA A 7 2.51 -24.95 7.17
N VAL A 8 2.37 -24.11 6.14
CA VAL A 8 2.61 -22.68 6.31
C VAL A 8 1.51 -22.19 7.25
N MET A 9 1.90 -21.72 8.42
CA MET A 9 0.96 -21.11 9.36
C MET A 9 0.79 -19.66 8.94
N ALA A 10 -0.44 -19.24 8.67
CA ALA A 10 -0.73 -17.83 8.46
C ALA A 10 -0.36 -17.03 9.71
N THR A 11 0.19 -15.83 9.50
CA THR A 11 0.43 -14.84 10.55
C THR A 11 -0.69 -13.82 10.54
N ASP A 12 -1.35 -13.66 11.68
CA ASP A 12 -2.41 -12.68 11.86
C ASP A 12 -1.83 -11.35 12.35
N TYR A 13 -2.15 -10.28 11.62
CA TYR A 13 -1.86 -8.92 12.03
C TYR A 13 -3.17 -8.25 12.42
N THR A 14 -3.26 -7.76 13.66
CA THR A 14 -4.43 -7.03 14.17
C THR A 14 -4.08 -5.58 14.44
N ASP A 15 -4.78 -4.65 13.80
CA ASP A 15 -4.62 -3.20 13.98
C ASP A 15 -5.90 -2.47 13.54
N LYS A 16 -5.89 -1.14 13.61
CA LYS A 16 -6.95 -0.28 13.09
C LYS A 16 -7.04 -0.36 11.58
N LEU A 17 -8.26 -0.30 11.07
CA LEU A 17 -8.55 -0.21 9.65
C LEU A 17 -9.39 1.03 9.35
N SER A 18 -8.91 1.88 8.46
CA SER A 18 -9.75 2.93 7.87
C SER A 18 -10.42 2.37 6.62
N VAL A 19 -11.73 2.58 6.51
CA VAL A 19 -12.55 2.13 5.38
C VAL A 19 -13.15 3.37 4.73
N THR A 20 -12.90 3.54 3.44
CA THR A 20 -13.48 4.59 2.61
C THR A 20 -14.24 3.95 1.45
N ASN A 21 -15.51 4.30 1.26
CA ASN A 21 -16.21 4.06 0.01
C ASN A 21 -16.03 5.30 -0.88
N ASN A 22 -15.39 5.17 -2.04
CA ASN A 22 -14.87 6.34 -2.77
C ASN A 22 -15.91 6.99 -3.71
N VAL A 23 -17.18 7.08 -3.30
CA VAL A 23 -18.19 7.73 -4.13
C VAL A 23 -17.81 9.18 -4.43
N SER A 24 -17.76 9.57 -5.71
CA SER A 24 -17.70 10.98 -6.11
C SER A 24 -19.09 11.58 -6.34
N GLY A 25 -19.24 12.90 -6.16
CA GLY A 25 -20.48 13.65 -6.42
C GLY A 25 -21.28 14.11 -5.19
N ASN A 26 -22.47 14.70 -5.43
CA ASN A 26 -23.43 15.11 -4.38
C ASN A 26 -24.23 13.89 -3.90
N VAL A 27 -23.56 12.96 -3.24
CA VAL A 27 -24.17 11.77 -2.66
C VAL A 27 -24.65 12.14 -1.25
N PRO A 28 -25.82 11.68 -0.78
CA PRO A 28 -26.22 11.87 0.61
C PRO A 28 -25.11 11.38 1.55
N GLU A 29 -24.85 12.10 2.64
CA GLU A 29 -23.77 11.80 3.61
C GLU A 29 -23.75 10.32 4.06
N ASP A 30 -24.90 9.66 4.04
CA ASP A 30 -25.08 8.25 4.41
C ASP A 30 -24.39 7.24 3.45
N TYR A 31 -24.00 7.64 2.24
CA TYR A 31 -23.29 6.77 1.28
C TYR A 31 -21.77 6.98 1.27
N ALA A 32 -21.29 8.13 1.73
CA ALA A 32 -19.87 8.41 1.84
C ALA A 32 -19.34 7.80 3.15
N ILE A 33 -19.05 6.50 3.14
CA ILE A 33 -18.47 5.85 4.31
C ILE A 33 -17.02 6.29 4.41
N THR A 34 -16.68 7.07 5.42
CA THR A 34 -15.32 7.13 5.96
C THR A 34 -15.42 6.76 7.42
N LYS A 35 -15.00 5.53 7.76
CA LYS A 35 -15.04 5.03 9.13
C LYS A 35 -13.72 4.39 9.51
N THR A 36 -13.50 4.28 10.81
CA THR A 36 -12.38 3.54 11.37
C THR A 36 -12.91 2.40 12.21
N LEU A 37 -12.42 1.20 11.92
CA LEU A 37 -12.63 0.01 12.73
C LEU A 37 -11.42 -0.14 13.65
N ASP A 38 -11.63 -0.19 14.96
CA ASP A 38 -10.54 -0.12 15.94
C ASP A 38 -9.65 -1.38 15.99
N ALA A 39 -10.16 -2.52 15.53
CA ALA A 39 -9.41 -3.77 15.47
C ALA A 39 -9.95 -4.64 14.35
N GLN A 40 -9.18 -4.79 13.28
CA GLN A 40 -9.42 -5.74 12.19
C GLN A 40 -8.18 -6.61 12.01
N THR A 41 -8.36 -7.78 11.42
CA THR A 41 -7.26 -8.73 11.20
C THR A 41 -7.03 -8.94 9.71
N ILE A 42 -5.76 -8.83 9.31
CA ILE A 42 -5.30 -9.35 8.03
C ILE A 42 -4.46 -10.58 8.32
N SER A 43 -4.89 -11.72 7.80
CA SER A 43 -4.12 -12.97 7.83
C SER A 43 -3.20 -13.03 6.61
N VAL A 44 -1.91 -13.25 6.84
CA VAL A 44 -0.88 -13.33 5.79
C VAL A 44 -0.28 -14.73 5.77
N GLU A 45 -0.42 -15.41 4.65
CA GLU A 45 0.19 -16.72 4.40
C GLU A 45 1.40 -16.56 3.47
N GLU A 46 2.56 -17.03 3.94
CA GLU A 46 3.78 -17.05 3.13
C GLU A 46 3.70 -18.16 2.07
N GLY A 47 3.44 -17.78 0.82
CA GLY A 47 3.43 -18.73 -0.28
C GLY A 47 4.84 -19.09 -0.76
N THR A 48 4.90 -19.88 -1.83
CA THR A 48 6.16 -20.21 -2.50
C THR A 48 6.60 -19.07 -3.43
N ASP A 49 7.88 -19.05 -3.79
CA ASP A 49 8.44 -18.15 -4.79
C ASP A 49 8.27 -16.64 -4.49
N GLY A 50 8.22 -16.28 -3.20
CA GLY A 50 8.14 -14.89 -2.78
C GLY A 50 6.78 -14.24 -3.07
N VAL A 51 5.70 -15.02 -3.08
CA VAL A 51 4.32 -14.52 -3.22
C VAL A 51 3.57 -14.80 -1.94
N TYR A 52 3.04 -13.77 -1.28
CA TYR A 52 2.25 -13.90 -0.06
C TYR A 52 0.76 -13.75 -0.36
N THR A 53 -0.08 -14.48 0.37
CA THR A 53 -1.54 -14.36 0.28
C THR A 53 -2.06 -13.59 1.49
N PHE A 54 -2.86 -12.56 1.22
CA PHE A 54 -3.45 -11.67 2.22
C PHE A 54 -4.95 -11.90 2.25
N THR A 55 -5.50 -12.07 3.45
CA THR A 55 -6.95 -12.22 3.67
C THR A 55 -7.43 -11.16 4.65
N LEU A 56 -8.33 -10.30 4.19
CA LEU A 56 -9.04 -9.30 4.99
C LEU A 56 -10.51 -9.71 5.10
N ASP A 57 -10.94 -10.14 6.29
CA ASP A 57 -12.32 -10.57 6.55
C ASP A 57 -13.14 -9.42 7.14
N LEU A 58 -14.04 -8.87 6.34
CA LEU A 58 -14.97 -7.79 6.71
C LEU A 58 -16.43 -8.27 6.69
N ARG A 59 -16.69 -9.58 6.77
CA ARG A 59 -18.07 -10.11 6.76
C ARG A 59 -18.88 -9.68 7.98
N SER A 60 -18.22 -9.30 9.07
CA SER A 60 -18.87 -8.70 10.24
C SER A 60 -19.20 -7.21 10.09
N ASP A 61 -18.62 -6.54 9.09
CA ASP A 61 -18.90 -5.16 8.78
C ASP A 61 -20.21 -5.08 7.97
N PRO A 62 -21.26 -4.39 8.43
CA PRO A 62 -22.55 -4.35 7.76
C PRO A 62 -22.54 -3.60 6.42
N ASP A 63 -21.57 -2.71 6.20
CA ASP A 63 -21.50 -1.90 4.98
C ASP A 63 -20.67 -2.60 3.89
N VAL A 64 -19.65 -3.37 4.28
CA VAL A 64 -18.79 -4.10 3.33
C VAL A 64 -19.24 -5.55 3.14
N SER A 65 -19.49 -6.26 4.25
CA SER A 65 -20.05 -7.63 4.29
C SER A 65 -19.33 -8.62 3.35
N GLU A 66 -18.00 -8.57 3.30
CA GLU A 66 -17.21 -9.33 2.33
C GLU A 66 -15.87 -9.81 2.91
N ILE A 67 -15.27 -10.81 2.28
CA ILE A 67 -13.89 -11.24 2.50
C ILE A 67 -13.06 -10.94 1.24
N LEU A 68 -11.95 -10.22 1.40
CA LEU A 68 -11.03 -9.91 0.32
C LEU A 68 -9.78 -10.78 0.44
N VAL A 69 -9.45 -11.49 -0.64
CA VAL A 69 -8.29 -12.38 -0.72
C VAL A 69 -7.47 -12.01 -1.95
N PHE A 70 -6.20 -11.69 -1.76
CA PHE A 70 -5.29 -11.37 -2.87
C PHE A 70 -3.89 -11.90 -2.61
N ALA A 71 -3.21 -12.28 -3.69
CA ALA A 71 -1.81 -12.66 -3.66
C ALA A 71 -0.94 -11.53 -4.20
N ALA A 72 0.17 -11.23 -3.52
CA ALA A 72 1.11 -10.20 -3.94
C ALA A 72 2.56 -10.71 -3.87
N PRO A 73 3.39 -10.45 -4.89
CA PRO A 73 4.83 -10.67 -4.77
C PRO A 73 5.40 -9.78 -3.67
N VAL A 74 6.39 -10.29 -2.96
CA VAL A 74 7.09 -9.58 -1.89
C VAL A 74 8.56 -9.36 -2.22
N THR A 75 9.15 -8.35 -1.61
CA THR A 75 10.58 -8.06 -1.66
C THR A 75 11.10 -7.90 -0.25
N GLU A 76 12.03 -8.76 0.14
CA GLU A 76 12.82 -8.57 1.36
C GLU A 76 13.90 -7.51 1.11
N ASN A 77 13.82 -6.42 1.87
CA ASN A 77 14.78 -5.33 1.79
C ASN A 77 15.96 -5.57 2.73
N ALA A 78 17.09 -4.92 2.44
CA ALA A 78 18.32 -5.06 3.25
C ALA A 78 18.17 -4.61 4.72
N ASP A 79 17.15 -3.80 5.02
CA ASP A 79 16.82 -3.34 6.38
C ASP A 79 15.87 -4.30 7.14
N GLY A 80 15.52 -5.44 6.53
CA GLY A 80 14.61 -6.43 7.10
C GLY A 80 13.13 -6.13 6.87
N THR A 81 12.79 -5.03 6.18
CA THR A 81 11.42 -4.74 5.76
C THR A 81 11.00 -5.68 4.64
N ILE A 82 9.79 -6.24 4.70
CA ILE A 82 9.18 -6.95 3.57
C ILE A 82 8.20 -6.01 2.90
N SER A 83 8.43 -5.62 1.64
CA SER A 83 7.48 -4.81 0.86
C SER A 83 6.65 -5.69 -0.05
N PHE A 84 5.40 -5.31 -0.31
CA PHE A 84 4.55 -6.00 -1.28
C PHE A 84 3.77 -5.00 -2.13
N ALA A 85 3.45 -5.40 -3.36
CA ALA A 85 2.56 -4.66 -4.24
C ALA A 85 1.90 -5.58 -5.25
N CYS A 86 0.63 -5.32 -5.57
CA CYS A 86 -0.10 -5.99 -6.64
C CYS A 86 -1.04 -5.00 -7.35
N GLU A 87 -1.41 -5.33 -8.58
CA GLU A 87 -2.31 -4.51 -9.40
C GLU A 87 -3.37 -5.42 -10.04
N LYS A 88 -4.65 -5.03 -9.88
CA LYS A 88 -5.82 -5.72 -10.46
C LYS A 88 -5.87 -7.24 -10.24
N VAL A 89 -5.50 -7.70 -9.05
CA VAL A 89 -5.63 -9.12 -8.66
C VAL A 89 -7.10 -9.41 -8.34
N ALA A 90 -7.68 -10.42 -8.97
CA ALA A 90 -9.08 -10.78 -8.73
C ALA A 90 -9.25 -11.47 -7.37
N SER A 91 -10.13 -10.91 -6.54
CA SER A 91 -10.68 -11.52 -5.33
C SER A 91 -12.14 -11.89 -5.59
N PRO A 92 -12.51 -13.18 -5.64
CA PRO A 92 -13.90 -13.60 -5.80
C PRO A 92 -14.78 -12.99 -4.69
N LEU A 93 -15.93 -12.45 -5.08
CA LEU A 93 -16.90 -11.92 -4.11
C LEU A 93 -17.76 -13.06 -3.56
N THR A 94 -18.08 -13.00 -2.26
CA THR A 94 -18.89 -14.00 -1.56
C THR A 94 -20.24 -13.43 -1.10
N GLN A 95 -20.42 -12.10 -1.16
CA GLN A 95 -21.68 -11.45 -0.86
C GLN A 95 -22.82 -11.95 -1.78
N GLU A 96 -24.00 -12.16 -1.19
CA GLU A 96 -25.20 -12.57 -1.93
C GLU A 96 -25.52 -11.57 -3.05
N GLY A 97 -25.80 -12.07 -4.26
CA GLY A 97 -26.02 -11.24 -5.46
C GLY A 97 -24.74 -10.84 -6.20
N TRP A 98 -23.55 -11.01 -5.59
CA TRP A 98 -22.26 -10.66 -6.18
C TRP A 98 -21.36 -11.87 -6.50
N THR A 99 -21.79 -13.09 -6.19
CA THR A 99 -20.99 -14.32 -6.30
C THR A 99 -20.52 -14.67 -7.72
N SER A 100 -21.03 -14.00 -8.76
CA SER A 100 -20.56 -14.13 -10.15
C SER A 100 -19.47 -13.13 -10.54
N TYR A 101 -19.11 -12.23 -9.62
CA TYR A 101 -18.16 -11.14 -9.83
C TYR A 101 -16.91 -11.30 -8.96
N SER A 102 -15.94 -10.43 -9.18
CA SER A 102 -14.74 -10.31 -8.36
C SER A 102 -14.49 -8.85 -8.04
N ALA A 103 -13.93 -8.57 -6.87
CA ALA A 103 -13.23 -7.31 -6.63
C ALA A 103 -11.86 -7.39 -7.32
N TYR A 104 -11.45 -6.32 -7.99
CA TYR A 104 -10.10 -6.20 -8.54
C TYR A 104 -9.24 -5.38 -7.60
N ILE A 105 -8.27 -6.04 -6.99
CA ILE A 105 -7.45 -5.51 -5.90
C ILE A 105 -6.16 -4.91 -6.43
N THR A 106 -5.93 -3.65 -6.08
CA THR A 106 -4.63 -3.00 -6.18
C THR A 106 -4.17 -2.67 -4.77
N ALA A 107 -3.07 -3.27 -4.33
CA ALA A 107 -2.60 -3.13 -2.96
C ALA A 107 -1.09 -2.89 -2.92
N HIS A 108 -0.64 -2.20 -1.88
CA HIS A 108 0.77 -2.07 -1.55
C HIS A 108 0.94 -1.87 -0.05
N GLY A 109 2.11 -2.22 0.46
CA GLY A 109 2.40 -2.07 1.87
C GLY A 109 3.73 -2.67 2.27
N LYS A 110 3.91 -2.78 3.59
CA LYS A 110 5.11 -3.36 4.18
C LYS A 110 4.81 -4.10 5.48
N ILE A 111 5.63 -5.10 5.75
CA ILE A 111 5.77 -5.73 7.05
C ILE A 111 7.11 -5.27 7.62
N TYR A 112 7.08 -4.64 8.79
CA TYR A 112 8.25 -4.13 9.47
C TYR A 112 8.01 -4.13 10.98
N ASP A 113 9.03 -4.54 11.74
CA ASP A 113 8.98 -4.59 13.22
C ASP A 113 7.75 -5.35 13.76
N GLY A 114 7.43 -6.49 13.13
CA GLY A 114 6.30 -7.34 13.51
C GLY A 114 4.92 -6.74 13.24
N LYS A 115 4.84 -5.64 12.49
CA LYS A 115 3.58 -4.97 12.12
C LYS A 115 3.37 -4.97 10.61
N LEU A 116 2.10 -5.02 10.21
CA LEU A 116 1.67 -4.86 8.84
C LEU A 116 1.08 -3.47 8.64
N TYR A 117 1.49 -2.83 7.54
CA TYR A 117 0.93 -1.58 7.04
C TYR A 117 0.49 -1.81 5.60
N ALA A 118 -0.77 -1.54 5.27
CA ALA A 118 -1.30 -1.82 3.95
C ALA A 118 -2.25 -0.73 3.46
N TYR A 119 -2.13 -0.42 2.18
CA TYR A 119 -3.17 0.22 1.39
C TYR A 119 -3.76 -0.80 0.44
N ILE A 120 -5.08 -0.88 0.41
CA ILE A 120 -5.82 -1.81 -0.45
C ILE A 120 -6.93 -1.02 -1.12
N PHE A 121 -6.88 -0.94 -2.44
CA PHE A 121 -7.98 -0.48 -3.26
C PHE A 121 -8.70 -1.69 -3.86
N ALA A 122 -10.02 -1.71 -3.76
CA ALA A 122 -10.86 -2.77 -4.30
C ALA A 122 -11.91 -2.17 -5.26
N ASP A 123 -11.80 -2.48 -6.55
CA ASP A 123 -12.81 -2.18 -7.56
C ASP A 123 -13.83 -3.32 -7.63
N TRP A 124 -15.02 -3.09 -7.07
CA TRP A 124 -16.10 -4.05 -6.97
C TRP A 124 -16.68 -4.38 -8.34
N GLY A 125 -16.51 -5.62 -8.78
CA GLY A 125 -17.02 -6.09 -10.08
C GLY A 125 -16.27 -5.53 -11.30
N GLY A 126 -15.27 -4.64 -11.11
CA GLY A 126 -14.61 -3.94 -12.21
C GLY A 126 -15.40 -2.75 -12.73
N PHE A 127 -16.34 -2.23 -11.93
CA PHE A 127 -17.31 -1.22 -12.32
C PHE A 127 -16.90 0.19 -11.94
N ALA A 128 -15.85 0.38 -11.13
CA ALA A 128 -15.46 1.70 -10.61
C ALA A 128 -15.22 2.74 -11.72
N ALA A 129 -14.57 2.34 -12.82
CA ALA A 129 -14.28 3.25 -13.93
C ALA A 129 -15.53 3.62 -14.76
N ASP A 130 -16.47 2.67 -14.90
CA ASP A 130 -17.69 2.86 -15.68
C ASP A 130 -18.78 3.59 -14.86
N TYR A 131 -18.70 3.52 -13.54
CA TYR A 131 -19.66 4.09 -12.60
C TYR A 131 -18.97 4.80 -11.41
N PRO A 132 -18.23 5.90 -11.65
CA PRO A 132 -17.41 6.56 -10.62
C PRO A 132 -18.20 7.13 -9.43
N ASP A 133 -19.50 7.41 -9.60
CA ASP A 133 -20.37 7.98 -8.56
C ASP A 133 -21.27 6.92 -7.89
N SER A 134 -20.96 5.63 -8.03
CA SER A 134 -21.83 4.53 -7.59
C SER A 134 -21.40 3.83 -6.30
N GLY A 135 -20.19 4.10 -5.80
CA GLY A 135 -19.66 3.44 -4.60
C GLY A 135 -19.23 1.99 -4.83
N TYR A 136 -18.94 1.59 -6.07
CA TYR A 136 -18.33 0.30 -6.38
C TYR A 136 -16.82 0.26 -6.15
N ASP A 137 -16.25 1.18 -5.38
CA ASP A 137 -14.86 1.11 -5.00
C ASP A 137 -14.62 1.45 -3.53
N TYR A 138 -13.74 0.67 -2.93
CA TYR A 138 -13.37 0.81 -1.53
C TYR A 138 -11.86 1.01 -1.42
N THR A 139 -11.48 1.90 -0.52
CA THR A 139 -10.12 2.04 -0.04
C THR A 139 -10.05 1.58 1.40
N PHE A 140 -9.10 0.70 1.70
CA PHE A 140 -8.77 0.24 3.03
C PHE A 140 -7.35 0.63 3.37
N VAL A 141 -7.15 1.25 4.53
CA VAL A 141 -5.83 1.57 5.08
C VAL A 141 -5.68 0.87 6.42
N PHE A 142 -4.78 -0.11 6.47
CA PHE A 142 -4.52 -0.96 7.62
C PHE A 142 -3.26 -0.51 8.37
N GLY A 143 -3.39 -0.33 9.68
CA GLY A 143 -2.35 0.21 10.52
C GLY A 143 -2.05 1.70 10.25
N THR A 144 -1.19 2.28 11.08
CA THR A 144 -0.64 3.63 10.84
C THR A 144 0.85 3.52 10.64
N ASP A 145 1.31 3.66 9.40
CA ASP A 145 2.73 3.62 9.09
C ASP A 145 3.45 4.81 9.74
N PRO A 146 4.44 4.57 10.62
CA PRO A 146 5.20 5.65 11.27
C PRO A 146 5.96 6.54 10.29
N ASP A 147 6.26 6.04 9.08
CA ASP A 147 6.94 6.80 8.02
C ASP A 147 5.95 7.51 7.08
N GLY A 148 4.63 7.30 7.27
CA GLY A 148 3.58 7.83 6.40
C GLY A 148 3.47 7.13 5.03
N GLU A 149 4.15 5.99 4.83
CA GLU A 149 4.24 5.27 3.54
C GLU A 149 3.11 4.24 3.29
N THR A 150 1.95 4.34 3.94
CA THR A 150 0.71 3.68 3.45
C THR A 150 0.18 4.30 2.16
N ALA A 151 0.92 5.19 1.52
CA ALA A 151 0.67 5.69 0.17
C ALA A 151 1.96 5.47 -0.64
N ILE A 152 1.83 4.85 -1.82
CA ILE A 152 2.82 4.64 -2.90
C ILE A 152 4.19 5.20 -2.50
N SER A 153 5.12 4.31 -2.13
CA SER A 153 6.46 4.64 -1.64
C SER A 153 6.97 5.94 -2.27
N THR A 154 6.90 7.03 -1.51
CA THR A 154 7.66 8.22 -1.86
C THR A 154 9.11 7.78 -1.83
N VAL A 155 9.77 7.80 -2.98
CA VAL A 155 11.22 7.63 -3.13
C VAL A 155 11.88 8.28 -1.92
N LYS A 156 12.46 7.49 -1.00
CA LYS A 156 13.20 8.02 0.15
C LYS A 156 14.18 9.05 -0.40
N THR A 157 13.95 10.33 -0.11
CA THR A 157 14.79 11.39 -0.66
C THR A 157 16.13 11.34 0.06
N ASN A 158 17.10 10.66 -0.55
CA ASN A 158 18.46 10.68 -0.07
C ASN A 158 19.09 12.04 -0.42
N SER A 159 19.06 12.95 0.55
CA SER A 159 19.61 14.31 0.44
C SER A 159 21.12 14.38 0.71
N GLU A 160 21.80 13.24 0.84
CA GLU A 160 23.26 13.20 0.95
C GLU A 160 23.91 13.87 -0.27
N VAL A 161 24.89 14.74 -0.01
CA VAL A 161 25.60 15.49 -1.05
C VAL A 161 26.60 14.59 -1.77
N THR A 162 26.38 14.35 -3.06
CA THR A 162 27.29 13.55 -3.89
C THR A 162 28.29 14.41 -4.67
N ALA A 163 27.91 15.66 -4.98
CA ALA A 163 28.80 16.63 -5.60
C ALA A 163 28.35 18.07 -5.37
N VAL A 164 29.31 19.01 -5.36
CA VAL A 164 29.06 20.45 -5.33
C VAL A 164 29.73 21.08 -6.55
N TYR A 165 29.04 22.01 -7.18
CA TYR A 165 29.52 22.80 -8.31
C TYR A 165 29.30 24.29 -8.01
N ASN A 166 30.17 25.14 -8.54
CA ASN A 166 29.93 26.58 -8.52
C ASN A 166 28.96 27.02 -9.63
N ALA A 167 28.60 28.30 -9.66
CA ALA A 167 27.69 28.86 -10.66
C ALA A 167 28.16 28.71 -12.12
N ASN A 168 29.45 28.47 -12.35
CA ASN A 168 30.02 28.21 -13.68
C ASN A 168 30.02 26.72 -14.06
N GLY A 169 29.44 25.85 -13.22
CA GLY A 169 29.35 24.41 -13.46
C GLY A 169 30.65 23.63 -13.16
N MET A 170 31.64 24.24 -12.52
CA MET A 170 32.88 23.55 -12.15
C MET A 170 32.73 22.85 -10.80
N LYS A 171 33.12 21.57 -10.73
CA LYS A 171 33.07 20.76 -9.49
C LYS A 171 34.05 21.31 -8.46
N VAL A 172 33.60 21.46 -7.22
CA VAL A 172 34.36 21.99 -6.08
C VAL A 172 34.32 21.04 -4.88
N LYS A 173 35.26 21.19 -3.96
CA LYS A 173 35.42 20.29 -2.79
C LYS A 173 34.37 20.50 -1.69
N GLY A 174 33.58 21.57 -1.74
CA GLY A 174 32.56 21.91 -0.75
C GLY A 174 31.85 23.22 -1.12
N LEU A 175 30.92 23.65 -0.27
CA LEU A 175 30.20 24.91 -0.47
C LEU A 175 31.15 26.10 -0.46
N GLN A 176 31.04 26.95 -1.48
CA GLN A 176 31.76 28.21 -1.60
C GLN A 176 30.84 29.37 -1.27
N ARG A 177 31.40 30.55 -0.98
CA ARG A 177 30.60 31.77 -0.79
C ARG A 177 29.85 32.11 -2.09
N GLY A 178 28.56 32.41 -1.98
CA GLY A 178 27.68 32.66 -3.11
C GLY A 178 26.86 31.44 -3.54
N LEU A 179 26.46 31.42 -4.82
CA LEU A 179 25.59 30.36 -5.35
C LEU A 179 26.35 29.08 -5.64
N ASN A 180 25.88 27.98 -5.05
CA ASN A 180 26.34 26.62 -5.28
C ASN A 180 25.23 25.79 -5.91
N ILE A 181 25.62 24.84 -6.75
CA ILE A 181 24.76 23.83 -7.35
C ILE A 181 25.15 22.49 -6.71
N VAL A 182 24.27 21.93 -5.91
CA VAL A 182 24.52 20.70 -5.14
C VAL A 182 23.74 19.55 -5.76
N ARG A 183 24.42 18.46 -6.06
CA ARG A 183 23.80 17.21 -6.51
C ARG A 183 23.64 16.28 -5.30
N THR A 184 22.44 15.77 -5.11
CA THR A 184 22.09 14.84 -4.04
C THR A 184 22.07 13.39 -4.56
N ALA A 185 22.16 12.42 -3.65
CA ALA A 185 22.19 10.99 -3.98
C ALA A 185 20.88 10.51 -4.62
N ASP A 186 19.75 11.15 -4.31
CA ASP A 186 18.46 10.95 -4.98
C ASP A 186 18.39 11.53 -6.42
N GLY A 187 19.52 12.01 -6.95
CA GLY A 187 19.62 12.51 -8.32
C GLY A 187 19.12 13.95 -8.51
N LYS A 188 18.58 14.59 -7.46
CA LYS A 188 18.17 16.00 -7.54
C LYS A 188 19.39 16.93 -7.58
N THR A 189 19.13 18.14 -8.08
CA THR A 189 20.08 19.25 -8.09
C THR A 189 19.44 20.44 -7.41
N VAL A 190 20.04 20.94 -6.34
CA VAL A 190 19.54 22.06 -5.53
C VAL A 190 20.49 23.26 -5.57
N LYS A 191 19.91 24.46 -5.54
CA LYS A 191 20.65 25.73 -5.48
C LYS A 191 20.82 26.12 -4.01
N VAL A 192 22.07 26.27 -3.56
CA VAL A 192 22.39 26.63 -2.17
C VAL A 192 23.17 27.94 -2.17
N LEU A 193 22.65 28.94 -1.45
CA LEU A 193 23.34 30.20 -1.21
C LEU A 193 24.07 30.10 0.14
N ASN A 194 25.39 30.25 0.13
CA ASN A 194 26.25 30.10 1.31
C ASN A 194 27.15 31.32 1.52
#